data_AF-A0A0G0ZEL3-F1
#
_entry.id   AF-A0A0G0ZEL3-F1
#
_cell.length_a   1.000
_cell.length_b   1.000
_cell.length_c   1.000
_cell.angle_alpha   90.00
_cell.angle_beta   90.00
_cell.angle_gamma   90.00
#
_symmetry.space_group_name_H-M   'P 1'
#
loop_
_entity.id
_entity.type
_entity.pdbx_description
1 polymer ?
#
loop_
_entity_poly.entity_id
_entity_poly.type
_entity_poly.pdbx_seq_one_letter_code
_entity_poly.pdbx_strand_id
1 'polypeptide(L)'
;MFEHPANITVTENEIDATSYADLTLTSETESGSIEIDIVDTKLKDLAAWKKQNKEATSSMKAIETELVDIPAYEEQLNNGKKTLIAIEKGTLYTVVVNHGDNFEYWENVYETIVDSFAFKLPEENTAPPPAGGSSGGGSTGDDIIFEGEEIIE
;
A
#
# COMPACT_ATOMS: atom_id res chain seq x y z
N MET A 1 -3.67 -3.06 2.19
CA MET A 1 -3.86 -4.40 2.78
C MET A 1 -3.55 -5.43 1.72
N PHE A 2 -3.04 -6.58 2.11
CA PHE A 2 -2.74 -7.69 1.23
C PHE A 2 -2.81 -8.99 2.05
N GLU A 3 -2.93 -10.10 1.37
CA GLU A 3 -2.83 -11.45 1.92
C GLU A 3 -1.39 -11.95 1.80
N HIS A 4 -0.99 -12.83 2.73
CA HIS A 4 0.28 -13.52 2.68
C HIS A 4 0.15 -14.91 3.33
N PRO A 5 1.04 -15.87 3.01
CA PRO A 5 1.05 -17.17 3.67
C PRO A 5 1.24 -17.05 5.19
N ALA A 6 0.65 -17.99 5.95
CA ALA A 6 0.65 -17.95 7.42
C ALA A 6 2.03 -18.12 8.06
N ASN A 7 3.02 -18.64 7.32
CA ASN A 7 4.40 -18.82 7.76
C ASN A 7 5.31 -17.63 7.39
N ILE A 8 4.74 -16.53 6.91
CA ILE A 8 5.44 -15.27 6.67
C ILE A 8 5.26 -14.36 7.88
N THR A 9 6.38 -13.84 8.36
CA THR A 9 6.43 -12.80 9.39
C THR A 9 6.52 -11.44 8.70
N VAL A 10 5.58 -10.55 9.00
CA VAL A 10 5.59 -9.16 8.54
C VAL A 10 6.16 -8.28 9.65
N THR A 11 7.22 -7.54 9.34
CA THR A 11 7.83 -6.57 10.23
C THR A 11 7.56 -5.18 9.69
N GLU A 12 6.98 -4.30 10.52
CA GLU A 12 6.85 -2.88 10.23
C GLU A 12 8.14 -2.17 10.67
N ASN A 13 8.80 -1.49 9.73
CA ASN A 13 10.02 -0.74 9.99
C ASN A 13 9.69 0.72 10.39
N GLU A 14 10.68 1.42 10.94
CA GLU A 14 10.53 2.83 11.30
C GLU A 14 10.45 3.69 10.04
N ILE A 15 9.32 4.39 9.88
CA ILE A 15 9.05 5.27 8.74
C ILE A 15 9.31 6.74 9.08
N ASP A 16 9.75 7.51 8.08
CA ASP A 16 9.89 8.97 8.19
C ASP A 16 8.61 9.72 7.82
N ALA A 17 8.68 11.06 7.86
CA ALA A 17 7.53 11.93 7.57
C ALA A 17 7.02 11.87 6.11
N THR A 18 7.79 11.25 5.22
CA THR A 18 7.46 11.10 3.79
C THR A 18 7.06 9.67 3.43
N SER A 19 7.07 8.77 4.41
CA SER A 19 6.84 7.35 4.22
C SER A 19 5.48 6.97 4.80
N TYR A 20 4.72 6.17 4.05
CA TYR A 20 3.42 5.65 4.44
C TYR A 20 3.49 4.21 4.93
N ALA A 21 4.46 3.44 4.42
CA ALA A 21 4.75 2.07 4.84
C ALA A 21 6.20 1.72 4.47
N ASP A 22 6.83 0.96 5.35
CA ASP A 22 8.09 0.25 5.12
C ASP A 22 7.93 -1.10 5.84
N LEU A 23 7.81 -2.17 5.06
CA LEU A 23 7.53 -3.51 5.55
C LEU A 23 8.59 -4.48 5.04
N THR A 24 9.04 -5.38 5.91
CA THR A 24 9.86 -6.53 5.53
C THR A 24 9.13 -7.81 5.87
N LEU A 25 8.94 -8.66 4.85
CA LEU A 25 8.37 -9.98 4.96
C LEU A 25 9.48 -11.03 4.90
N THR A 26 9.51 -11.91 5.89
CA THR A 26 10.53 -12.97 6.04
C THR A 26 9.89 -14.31 6.39
N SER A 27 10.63 -15.39 6.20
CA SER A 27 10.27 -16.74 6.64
C SER A 27 11.32 -17.27 7.61
N GLU A 28 10.91 -18.06 8.60
CA GLU A 28 11.85 -18.75 9.48
C GLU A 28 12.55 -19.93 8.79
N THR A 29 11.94 -20.48 7.73
CA THR A 29 12.42 -21.71 7.06
C THR A 29 12.98 -21.47 5.67
N GLU A 30 12.53 -20.42 4.97
CA GLU A 30 12.94 -20.11 3.59
C GLU A 30 13.85 -18.87 3.57
N SER A 31 15.04 -19.00 2.98
CA SER A 31 15.96 -17.87 2.79
C SER A 31 15.43 -16.92 1.72
N GLY A 32 15.46 -15.62 1.99
CA GLY A 32 14.93 -14.58 1.10
C GLY A 32 14.05 -13.58 1.86
N SER A 33 13.46 -12.64 1.13
CA SER A 33 12.59 -11.61 1.71
C SER A 33 11.75 -10.91 0.65
N ILE A 34 10.68 -10.26 1.09
CA ILE A 34 9.99 -9.22 0.32
C ILE A 34 10.02 -7.92 1.11
N GLU A 35 10.38 -6.83 0.45
CA GLU A 35 10.36 -5.47 1.00
C GLU A 35 9.25 -4.69 0.30
N ILE A 36 8.42 -3.98 1.06
CA ILE A 36 7.34 -3.14 0.55
C ILE A 36 7.51 -1.73 1.09
N ASP A 37 7.75 -0.78 0.18
CA ASP A 37 7.93 0.63 0.52
C ASP A 37 6.89 1.48 -0.19
N ILE A 38 6.27 2.38 0.57
CA ILE A 38 5.31 3.35 0.05
C ILE A 38 5.73 4.72 0.54
N VAL A 39 6.13 5.60 -0.37
CA VAL A 39 6.72 6.90 -0.02
C VAL A 39 6.22 8.03 -0.92
N ASP A 40 6.28 9.26 -0.44
CA ASP A 40 6.08 10.45 -1.27
C ASP A 40 7.16 10.54 -2.36
N THR A 41 6.75 10.98 -3.54
CA THR A 41 7.65 11.19 -4.66
C THR A 41 7.30 12.44 -5.45
N LYS A 42 8.34 13.07 -6.00
CA LYS A 42 8.21 14.18 -6.98
C LYS A 42 8.16 13.66 -8.42
N LEU A 43 8.29 12.35 -8.61
CA LEU A 43 8.19 11.72 -9.91
C LEU A 43 6.74 11.76 -10.39
N LYS A 44 6.56 12.10 -11.67
CA LYS A 44 5.23 12.22 -12.27
C LYS A 44 4.68 10.89 -12.78
N ASP A 45 5.58 10.03 -13.24
CA ASP A 45 5.26 8.79 -13.93
C ASP A 45 6.45 7.83 -13.90
N LEU A 46 6.19 6.59 -14.33
CA LEU A 46 7.20 5.54 -14.43
C LEU A 46 8.32 5.88 -15.43
N ALA A 47 8.06 6.70 -16.45
CA ALA A 47 9.08 7.11 -17.42
C ALA A 47 10.12 8.03 -16.76
N ALA A 48 9.68 8.94 -15.88
CA ALA A 48 10.54 9.78 -15.07
C ALA A 48 11.39 8.94 -14.09
N TRP A 49 10.77 7.94 -13.45
CA TRP A 49 11.48 7.00 -12.58
C TRP A 49 12.59 6.25 -13.33
N LYS A 50 12.27 5.64 -14.49
CA LYS A 50 13.24 4.93 -15.33
C LYS A 50 14.39 5.81 -15.78
N LYS A 51 14.12 7.09 -16.09
CA LYS A 51 15.15 8.04 -16.51
C LYS A 51 16.14 8.36 -15.39
N GLN A 52 15.69 8.38 -14.13
CA GLN A 52 16.56 8.60 -12.97
C GLN A 52 17.32 7.34 -12.56
N ASN A 53 16.74 6.15 -12.75
CA ASN A 53 17.27 4.87 -12.28
C ASN A 53 17.89 4.01 -13.40
N LYS A 54 18.39 4.64 -14.48
CA LYS A 54 18.86 3.94 -15.70
C LYS A 54 19.89 2.84 -15.43
N GLU A 55 20.75 3.00 -14.43
CA GLU A 55 21.77 2.00 -14.07
C GLU A 55 21.15 0.76 -13.43
N ALA A 56 20.05 0.90 -12.67
CA ALA A 56 19.29 -0.22 -12.10
C ALA A 56 18.50 -0.99 -13.18
N THR A 57 17.96 -0.29 -14.18
CA THR A 57 17.13 -0.86 -15.26
C THR A 57 17.93 -1.58 -16.37
N SER A 58 19.23 -1.81 -16.17
CA SER A 58 20.15 -2.28 -17.22
C SER A 58 19.99 -3.76 -17.59
N SER A 59 18.97 -4.45 -17.05
CA SER A 59 18.74 -5.87 -17.29
C SER A 59 17.27 -6.27 -17.36
N MET A 60 16.98 -7.02 -18.43
CA MET A 60 15.80 -7.86 -18.68
C MET A 60 14.45 -7.15 -18.78
N LYS A 61 13.52 -7.83 -19.47
CA LYS A 61 12.26 -7.29 -19.96
C LYS A 61 11.52 -6.54 -18.87
N ALA A 62 11.46 -5.23 -19.05
CA ALA A 62 10.33 -4.39 -18.73
C ALA A 62 9.00 -5.08 -19.03
N ILE A 63 8.25 -5.52 -18.01
CA ILE A 63 6.87 -5.99 -18.18
C ILE A 63 5.95 -4.90 -17.61
N GLU A 64 5.09 -4.37 -18.48
CA GLU A 64 3.98 -3.52 -18.03
C GLU A 64 2.95 -4.42 -17.34
N THR A 65 2.60 -4.04 -16.12
CA THR A 65 1.64 -4.74 -15.25
C THR A 65 0.80 -3.70 -14.51
N GLU A 66 -0.01 -4.14 -13.55
CA GLU A 66 -0.82 -3.28 -12.70
C GLU A 66 -0.63 -3.69 -11.25
N LEU A 67 -0.67 -2.71 -10.34
CA LEU A 67 -0.82 -2.95 -8.91
C LEU A 67 -2.21 -2.44 -8.53
N VAL A 68 -3.14 -3.36 -8.27
CA VAL A 68 -4.58 -3.07 -8.22
C VAL A 68 -5.04 -2.57 -9.61
N ASP A 69 -5.28 -1.26 -9.76
CA ASP A 69 -5.62 -0.59 -11.02
C ASP A 69 -4.58 0.49 -11.39
N ILE A 70 -3.43 0.50 -10.72
CA ILE A 70 -2.36 1.47 -10.95
C ILE A 70 -1.39 0.89 -11.97
N PRO A 71 -1.11 1.57 -13.09
CA PRO A 71 -0.08 1.16 -14.02
C PRO A 71 1.26 0.98 -13.29
N ALA A 72 1.80 -0.23 -13.41
CA ALA A 72 2.99 -0.66 -12.72
C ALA A 72 4.02 -1.21 -13.71
N TYR A 73 5.22 -1.36 -13.20
CA TYR A 73 6.37 -1.82 -13.95
C TYR A 73 7.09 -2.88 -13.14
N GLU A 74 7.26 -4.06 -13.73
CA GLU A 74 8.05 -5.13 -13.14
C GLU A 74 9.38 -5.30 -13.89
N GLU A 75 10.47 -5.44 -13.14
CA GLU A 75 11.79 -5.76 -13.67
C GLU A 75 12.52 -6.80 -12.85
N GLN A 76 13.30 -7.62 -13.56
CA GLN A 76 14.23 -8.56 -12.96
C GLN A 76 15.64 -7.97 -13.03
N LEU A 77 16.18 -7.61 -11.87
CA LEU A 77 17.54 -7.08 -11.73
C LEU A 77 18.59 -8.18 -11.92
N ASN A 78 19.77 -7.78 -12.39
CA ASN A 78 20.93 -8.68 -12.58
C ASN A 78 21.35 -9.44 -11.32
N ASN A 79 21.03 -8.93 -10.13
CA ASN A 79 21.33 -9.55 -8.85
C ASN A 79 20.30 -10.63 -8.44
N GLY A 80 19.35 -10.99 -9.32
CA GLY A 80 18.31 -11.99 -9.04
C GLY A 80 17.12 -11.45 -8.26
N LYS A 81 17.10 -10.15 -7.92
CA LYS A 81 15.92 -9.51 -7.32
C LYS A 81 14.89 -9.15 -8.38
N LYS A 82 13.62 -9.31 -8.05
CA LYS A 82 12.50 -8.77 -8.84
C LYS A 82 12.01 -7.50 -8.14
N THR A 83 11.64 -6.48 -8.91
CA THR A 83 11.09 -5.24 -8.38
C THR A 83 9.83 -4.87 -9.15
N LEU A 84 8.74 -4.59 -8.44
CA LEU A 84 7.55 -3.93 -8.96
C LEU A 84 7.51 -2.48 -8.49
N ILE A 85 7.20 -1.58 -9.41
CA ILE A 85 7.15 -0.14 -9.17
C ILE A 85 5.85 0.41 -9.74
N ALA A 86 5.12 1.17 -8.93
CA ALA A 86 3.94 1.92 -9.36
C ALA A 86 4.03 3.36 -8.83
N ILE A 87 3.49 4.32 -9.59
CA ILE A 87 3.42 5.73 -9.17
C ILE A 87 2.01 6.23 -9.41
N GLU A 88 1.37 6.72 -8.35
CA GLU A 88 0.02 7.29 -8.40
C GLU A 88 -0.05 8.51 -7.48
N LYS A 89 -0.58 9.63 -7.99
CA LYS A 89 -0.88 10.85 -7.20
C LYS A 89 0.27 11.38 -6.31
N GLY A 90 1.52 11.20 -6.74
CA GLY A 90 2.69 11.65 -5.99
C GLY A 90 3.18 10.66 -4.93
N THR A 91 2.68 9.43 -4.95
CA THR A 91 3.14 8.32 -4.12
C THR A 91 3.85 7.29 -4.99
N LEU A 92 5.00 6.81 -4.53
CA LEU A 92 5.78 5.73 -5.12
C LEU A 92 5.54 4.46 -4.30
N TYR A 93 5.11 3.40 -4.98
CA TYR A 93 4.94 2.07 -4.42
C TYR A 93 6.06 1.19 -4.98
N THR A 94 6.79 0.52 -4.10
CA THR A 94 7.86 -0.41 -4.47
C THR A 94 7.65 -1.73 -3.75
N VAL A 95 7.72 -2.84 -4.49
CA VAL A 95 7.75 -4.19 -3.93
C VAL A 95 9.01 -4.87 -4.47
N VAL A 96 9.94 -5.22 -3.59
CA VAL A 96 11.21 -5.87 -3.96
C VAL A 96 11.21 -7.31 -3.43
N VAL A 97 11.40 -8.27 -4.32
CA VAL A 97 11.53 -9.69 -3.98
C VAL A 97 12.99 -10.09 -4.05
N ASN A 98 13.51 -10.59 -2.94
CA ASN A 98 14.76 -11.32 -2.88
C ASN A 98 14.46 -12.82 -2.74
N HIS A 99 14.62 -13.55 -3.83
CA HIS A 99 14.30 -14.97 -3.92
C HIS A 99 15.16 -15.90 -3.05
N GLY A 100 16.29 -15.42 -2.52
CA GLY A 100 17.23 -16.27 -1.76
C GLY A 100 17.58 -17.55 -2.51
N ASP A 101 17.46 -18.70 -1.82
CA ASP A 101 17.73 -20.01 -2.41
C ASP A 101 16.50 -20.67 -3.04
N ASN A 102 15.28 -20.20 -2.73
CA ASN A 102 14.03 -20.80 -3.16
C ASN A 102 13.16 -19.83 -3.98
N PHE A 103 13.48 -19.75 -5.26
CA PHE A 103 12.81 -18.86 -6.21
C PHE A 103 11.29 -19.06 -6.27
N GLU A 104 10.83 -20.31 -6.44
CA GLU A 104 9.41 -20.61 -6.62
C GLU A 104 8.59 -20.26 -5.38
N TYR A 105 9.14 -20.45 -4.18
CA TYR A 105 8.47 -20.06 -2.95
C TYR A 105 8.24 -18.55 -2.89
N TRP A 106 9.29 -17.75 -3.08
CA TRP A 106 9.18 -16.30 -2.97
C TRP A 106 8.39 -15.66 -4.11
N GLU A 107 8.42 -16.25 -5.29
CA GLU A 107 7.57 -15.82 -6.41
C GLU A 107 6.09 -16.03 -6.07
N ASN A 108 5.72 -17.18 -5.50
CA ASN A 108 4.33 -17.43 -5.07
C ASN A 108 3.88 -16.46 -3.95
N VAL A 109 4.77 -16.15 -3.00
CA VAL A 109 4.48 -15.16 -1.94
C VAL A 109 4.27 -13.77 -2.56
N TYR A 110 5.13 -13.38 -3.50
CA TYR A 110 5.03 -12.13 -4.22
C TYR A 110 3.72 -12.00 -5.00
N GLU A 111 3.38 -13.01 -5.81
CA GLU A 111 2.14 -13.03 -6.58
C GLU A 111 0.92 -12.92 -5.65
N THR A 112 0.92 -13.68 -4.54
CA THR A 112 -0.16 -13.60 -3.54
C THR A 112 -0.34 -12.17 -3.01
N ILE A 113 0.77 -11.48 -2.68
CA ILE A 113 0.73 -10.11 -2.15
C ILE A 113 0.23 -9.13 -3.20
N VAL A 114 0.73 -9.20 -4.43
CA VAL A 114 0.37 -8.28 -5.52
C VAL A 114 -1.08 -8.47 -5.94
N ASP A 115 -1.54 -9.72 -6.11
CA ASP A 115 -2.89 -10.05 -6.55
C ASP A 115 -3.96 -9.69 -5.51
N SER A 116 -3.61 -9.76 -4.22
CA SER A 116 -4.50 -9.41 -3.11
C SER A 116 -4.34 -7.98 -2.62
N PHE A 117 -3.46 -7.19 -3.24
CA PHE A 117 -3.20 -5.83 -2.81
C PHE A 117 -4.47 -4.99 -2.96
N ALA A 118 -4.82 -4.25 -1.92
CA ALA A 118 -6.00 -3.38 -1.93
C ALA A 118 -5.79 -2.16 -1.03
N PHE A 119 -6.32 -1.02 -1.46
CA PHE A 119 -6.40 0.17 -0.61
C PHE A 119 -7.53 0.01 0.40
N LYS A 120 -7.23 0.26 1.68
CA LYS A 120 -8.29 0.44 2.67
C LYS A 120 -8.81 1.86 2.57
N LEU A 121 -10.13 2.00 2.47
CA LEU A 121 -10.77 3.27 2.75
C LEU A 121 -10.51 3.62 4.23
N PRO A 122 -10.31 4.91 4.56
CA PRO A 122 -10.25 5.33 5.96
C PRO A 122 -11.47 4.79 6.67
N GLU A 123 -11.29 4.15 7.83
CA GLU A 123 -12.44 3.81 8.66
C GLU A 123 -13.16 5.12 8.97
N GLU A 124 -14.43 5.21 8.57
CA GLU A 124 -15.28 6.35 8.90
C GLU A 124 -15.28 6.41 10.43
N ASN A 125 -14.59 7.41 10.96
CA ASN A 125 -14.45 7.61 12.39
C ASN A 125 -15.85 7.98 12.88
N THR A 126 -16.68 6.98 13.18
CA THR A 126 -17.99 7.19 13.78
C THR A 126 -17.70 7.84 15.12
N ALA A 127 -17.76 9.17 15.14
CA ALA A 127 -17.58 9.95 16.34
C ALA A 127 -18.50 9.32 17.39
N PRO A 128 -17.99 9.00 18.59
CA PRO A 128 -18.86 8.52 19.65
C PRO A 128 -19.97 9.56 19.82
N PRO A 129 -21.25 9.13 19.95
CA PRO A 129 -22.35 10.06 20.11
C PRO A 129 -22.00 11.02 21.25
N PRO A 130 -22.28 12.34 21.10
CA PRO A 130 -21.89 13.31 22.09
C PRO A 130 -22.38 12.85 23.46
N ALA A 131 -21.46 12.77 24.42
CA ALA A 131 -21.78 12.48 25.81
C ALA A 131 -22.63 13.63 26.37
N GLY A 132 -23.93 13.57 26.10
CA GLY A 132 -24.93 14.47 26.64
C GLY A 132 -25.15 14.17 28.11
N GLY A 133 -24.35 14.80 28.98
CA GLY A 133 -24.70 14.94 30.38
C GLY A 133 -25.79 15.99 30.54
N SER A 134 -27.01 15.59 30.91
CA SER A 134 -27.75 16.15 32.06
C SER A 134 -29.19 15.65 32.17
N SER A 135 -29.46 15.00 33.30
CA SER A 135 -30.67 15.10 34.13
C SER A 135 -32.05 15.31 33.48
N GLY A 136 -32.86 14.26 33.57
CA GLY A 136 -34.20 14.35 34.17
C GLY A 136 -35.37 14.74 33.25
N GLY A 137 -36.30 13.77 33.07
CA GLY A 137 -37.73 14.07 33.03
C GLY A 137 -38.44 13.94 31.68
N GLY A 138 -39.07 12.79 31.45
CA GLY A 138 -40.50 12.70 31.14
C GLY A 138 -41.03 13.18 29.77
N SER A 139 -41.32 12.19 28.93
CA SER A 139 -42.52 12.03 28.08
C SER A 139 -42.74 12.92 26.84
N THR A 140 -42.51 12.28 25.68
CA THR A 140 -43.32 12.27 24.44
C THR A 140 -44.04 13.55 24.02
N GLY A 141 -43.51 14.19 22.98
CA GLY A 141 -44.20 15.19 22.16
C GLY A 141 -43.60 15.22 20.76
N ASP A 142 -44.47 15.10 19.77
CA ASP A 142 -44.27 15.26 18.33
C ASP A 142 -43.43 16.50 17.94
N ASP A 143 -42.64 16.30 16.88
CA ASP A 143 -42.53 17.16 15.70
C ASP A 143 -41.95 18.57 15.85
N ILE A 144 -40.69 18.80 15.40
CA ILE A 144 -40.26 20.01 14.68
C ILE A 144 -39.10 19.65 13.72
N ILE A 145 -39.40 19.58 12.42
CA ILE A 145 -38.48 19.73 11.27
C ILE A 145 -38.21 21.24 11.05
N PHE A 146 -37.03 21.62 10.55
CA PHE A 146 -36.63 22.86 9.80
C PHE A 146 -35.18 23.20 10.19
N GLU A 147 -34.25 23.74 9.39
CA GLU A 147 -34.01 24.22 8.01
C GLU A 147 -32.47 24.17 7.91
N GLY A 148 -31.79 23.97 6.79
CA GLY A 148 -31.95 24.55 5.47
C GLY A 148 -30.53 24.56 4.89
N GLU A 149 -30.40 24.23 3.62
CA GLU A 149 -29.15 24.29 2.88
C GLU A 149 -28.55 25.71 2.95
N GLU A 150 -27.23 25.83 3.09
CA GLU A 150 -26.53 27.01 2.59
C GLU A 150 -25.51 26.58 1.53
N ILE A 151 -25.82 27.03 0.33
CA ILE A 151 -24.98 27.04 -0.88
C ILE A 151 -23.85 28.06 -0.72
N ILE A 152 -22.77 27.77 -1.44
CA ILE A 152 -21.40 28.25 -1.34
C ILE A 152 -21.19 29.53 -2.17
N GLU A 153 -20.23 30.38 -1.79
CA GLU A 153 -19.22 30.90 -2.73
C GLU A 153 -17.81 30.72 -2.15
#